data_AF-A0A2J6W0X0-F1
#
_entry.id   AF-A0A2J6W0X0-F1
#
_cell.length_a   1.000
_cell.length_b   1.000
_cell.length_c   1.000
_cell.angle_alpha   90.00
_cell.angle_beta   90.00
_cell.angle_gamma   90.00
#
_symmetry.space_group_name_H-M   'P 1'
#
loop_
_entity.id
_entity.type
_entity.pdbx_description
1 polymer ?
#
loop_
_entity_poly.entity_id
_entity_poly.type
_entity_poly.pdbx_seq_one_letter_code
_entity_poly.pdbx_strand_id
1 'polypeptide(L)'
;MVSSNIKPYEIQTPRQMLILADIHYPNTRINLLEEALSTRNGTTVILLGDIIDEISYLNELLNLIRSYSNDVKIVIGDNELKFGIKGLKIYEPYKKI
;
A
#
# COMPACT_ATOMS: atom_id res chain seq x y z
N MET A 1 28.57 -23.17 37.52
CA MET A 1 27.77 -21.95 37.27
C MET A 1 27.57 -21.82 35.77
N VAL A 2 26.37 -22.09 35.27
CA VAL A 2 26.07 -21.96 33.83
C VAL A 2 25.48 -20.57 33.61
N SER A 3 26.23 -19.69 32.96
CA SER A 3 25.73 -18.37 32.53
C SER A 3 24.84 -18.58 31.31
N SER A 4 23.53 -18.46 31.50
CA SER A 4 22.57 -18.47 30.40
C SER A 4 22.64 -17.14 29.66
N ASN A 5 23.37 -17.11 28.54
CA ASN A 5 23.30 -16.06 27.52
C ASN A 5 21.94 -16.12 26.80
N ILE A 6 20.89 -15.65 27.47
CA ILE A 6 19.60 -15.42 26.83
C ILE A 6 19.71 -14.07 26.13
N LYS A 7 19.89 -14.08 24.80
CA LYS A 7 19.69 -12.86 24.00
C LYS A 7 18.24 -12.40 24.23
N PRO A 8 18.00 -11.12 24.53
CA PRO A 8 16.63 -10.63 24.66
C PRO A 8 15.87 -10.95 23.37
N TYR A 9 14.70 -11.54 23.49
CA TYR A 9 13.78 -11.70 22.37
C TYR A 9 13.43 -10.30 21.88
N GLU A 10 13.94 -9.90 20.71
CA GLU A 10 13.43 -8.73 20.01
C GLU A 10 11.96 -9.02 19.67
N ILE A 11 11.05 -8.36 20.38
CA ILE A 11 9.64 -8.34 20.03
C ILE A 11 9.58 -7.64 18.67
N GLN A 12 9.46 -8.41 17.59
CA GLN A 12 9.16 -7.86 16.28
C GLN A 12 7.81 -7.17 16.40
N THR A 13 7.80 -5.85 16.31
CA THR A 13 6.55 -5.09 16.21
C THR A 13 5.74 -5.67 15.04
N PRO A 14 4.46 -6.01 15.23
CA PRO A 14 3.66 -6.62 14.18
C PRO A 14 3.66 -5.70 12.95
N ARG A 15 4.00 -6.26 11.78
CA ARG A 15 3.95 -5.52 10.52
C ARG A 15 2.50 -5.13 10.27
N GLN A 16 2.22 -3.83 10.36
CA GLN A 16 0.93 -3.29 10.02
C GLN A 16 0.84 -3.13 8.49
N MET A 17 -0.35 -3.42 7.95
CA MET A 17 -0.69 -3.22 6.55
C MET A 17 -1.96 -2.37 6.45
N LEU A 18 -1.97 -1.41 5.54
CA LEU A 18 -3.14 -0.62 5.17
C LEU A 18 -3.47 -0.96 3.72
N ILE A 19 -4.72 -1.36 3.49
CA ILE A 19 -5.23 -1.68 2.16
C ILE A 19 -6.19 -0.57 1.77
N LEU A 20 -5.96 0.05 0.62
CA LEU A 20 -6.80 1.10 0.04
C LEU A 20 -7.25 0.65 -1.34
N ALA A 21 -8.55 0.59 -1.58
CA ALA A 21 -9.14 0.24 -2.88
C ALA A 21 -9.89 1.44 -3.46
N ASP A 22 -10.00 1.51 -4.78
CA ASP A 22 -10.83 2.48 -5.51
C ASP A 22 -10.61 3.93 -5.04
N ILE A 23 -9.34 4.35 -4.97
CA ILE A 23 -9.00 5.68 -4.48
C ILE A 23 -9.54 6.75 -5.44
N HIS A 24 -9.40 6.55 -6.76
CA HIS A 24 -9.82 7.53 -7.77
C HIS A 24 -9.28 8.95 -7.50
N TYR A 25 -7.97 9.08 -7.20
CA TYR A 25 -7.37 10.40 -6.98
C TYR A 25 -7.34 11.22 -8.29
N PRO A 26 -7.71 12.52 -8.28
CA PRO A 26 -7.95 13.41 -7.14
C PRO A 26 -9.41 13.51 -6.68
N ASN A 27 -10.32 12.72 -7.25
CA ASN A 27 -11.76 12.75 -6.91
C ASN A 27 -12.07 12.18 -5.51
N THR A 28 -11.10 11.50 -4.90
CA THR A 28 -11.16 11.07 -3.50
C THR A 28 -11.17 12.25 -2.51
N ARG A 29 -11.73 12.03 -1.33
CA ARG A 29 -11.65 13.01 -0.24
C ARG A 29 -10.26 12.99 0.41
N ILE A 30 -9.39 13.90 -0.01
CA ILE A 30 -7.99 13.97 0.42
C ILE A 30 -7.79 13.93 1.94
N ASN A 31 -8.64 14.65 2.68
CA ASN A 31 -8.56 14.71 4.15
C ASN A 31 -8.83 13.34 4.81
N LEU A 32 -9.70 12.50 4.24
CA LEU A 32 -9.94 11.15 4.74
C LEU A 32 -8.78 10.20 4.41
N LEU A 33 -8.17 10.37 3.24
CA LEU A 33 -6.99 9.61 2.85
C LEU A 33 -5.82 9.91 3.79
N GLU A 34 -5.57 11.19 4.10
CA GLU A 34 -4.54 11.61 5.06
C GLU A 34 -4.81 11.10 6.48
N GLU A 35 -6.07 11.11 6.94
CA GLU A 35 -6.45 10.54 8.24
C GLU A 35 -6.20 9.03 8.29
N ALA A 36 -6.55 8.30 7.23
CA ALA A 36 -6.30 6.86 7.12
C ALA A 36 -4.79 6.52 7.13
N LEU A 37 -3.97 7.36 6.50
CA LEU A 37 -2.52 7.20 6.43
C LEU A 37 -1.82 7.56 7.76
N SER A 38 -2.17 8.70 8.35
CA SER A 38 -1.52 9.24 9.57
C SER A 38 -1.70 8.37 10.81
N THR A 39 -2.81 7.64 10.90
CA THR A 39 -3.05 6.68 12.00
C THR A 39 -2.18 5.43 11.93
N ARG A 40 -1.40 5.25 10.85
CA ARG A 40 -0.69 4.00 10.52
C ARG A 40 0.74 4.25 10.05
N ASN A 41 1.45 5.23 10.62
CA ASN A 41 2.84 5.54 10.24
C ASN A 41 3.74 4.31 10.23
N GLY A 42 4.53 4.15 9.16
CA GLY A 42 5.49 3.05 9.00
C GLY A 42 4.88 1.71 8.52
N THR A 43 3.59 1.71 8.17
CA THR A 43 2.84 0.55 7.65
C THR A 43 3.12 0.34 6.15
N THR A 44 3.11 -0.91 5.68
CA THR A 44 3.02 -1.19 4.22
C THR A 44 1.64 -0.78 3.70
N VAL A 45 1.59 0.05 2.66
CA VAL A 45 0.34 0.42 1.98
C VAL A 45 0.17 -0.42 0.72
N ILE A 46 -0.98 -1.07 0.59
CA ILE A 46 -1.39 -1.82 -0.60
C ILE A 46 -2.52 -1.05 -1.27
N LEU A 47 -2.28 -0.60 -2.51
CA LEU A 47 -3.27 0.06 -3.35
C LEU A 47 -3.91 -0.98 -4.28
N LEU A 48 -5.21 -1.18 -4.15
CA LEU A 48 -5.97 -2.21 -4.86
C LEU A 48 -6.80 -1.60 -5.99
N GLY A 49 -6.17 -1.45 -7.15
CA GLY A 49 -6.84 -0.98 -8.36
C GLY A 49 -7.35 0.47 -8.28
N ASP A 50 -7.55 1.05 -9.45
CA ASP A 50 -8.27 2.31 -9.66
C ASP A 50 -7.80 3.43 -8.73
N ILE A 51 -6.49 3.62 -8.66
CA ILE A 51 -5.84 4.50 -7.66
C ILE A 51 -5.89 5.97 -8.10
N ILE A 52 -5.95 6.22 -9.41
CA ILE A 52 -6.01 7.55 -10.03
C ILE A 52 -7.00 7.55 -11.20
N ASP A 53 -7.60 8.71 -11.47
CA ASP A 53 -8.42 8.94 -12.67
C ASP A 53 -7.64 9.64 -13.80
N GLU A 54 -6.50 10.26 -13.50
CA GLU A 54 -5.62 10.89 -14.47
C GLU A 54 -4.14 10.63 -14.14
N ILE A 55 -3.35 10.27 -15.15
CA ILE A 55 -1.93 9.87 -14.97
C ILE A 55 -1.04 10.98 -14.38
N SER A 56 -1.40 12.25 -14.59
CA SER A 56 -0.69 13.42 -14.06
C SER A 56 -0.58 13.40 -12.53
N TYR A 57 -1.56 12.80 -11.85
CA TYR A 57 -1.59 12.75 -10.39
C TYR A 57 -0.89 11.56 -9.75
N LEU A 58 -0.37 10.61 -10.54
CA LEU A 58 0.27 9.41 -9.99
C LEU A 58 1.40 9.76 -9.01
N ASN A 59 2.29 10.67 -9.41
CA ASN A 59 3.42 11.06 -8.58
C ASN A 59 2.97 11.80 -7.31
N GLU A 60 1.93 12.63 -7.42
CA GLU A 60 1.37 13.36 -6.29
C GLU A 60 0.80 12.40 -5.24
N LEU A 61 -0.04 11.45 -5.67
CA LEU A 61 -0.61 10.42 -4.81
C LEU A 61 0.48 9.55 -4.16
N LEU A 62 1.48 9.10 -4.93
CA LEU A 62 2.57 8.28 -4.39
C LEU A 62 3.44 9.06 -3.40
N ASN A 63 3.68 10.34 -3.62
CA ASN A 63 4.42 11.19 -2.69
C ASN A 63 3.65 11.40 -1.38
N LEU A 64 2.34 11.64 -1.47
CA LEU A 64 1.46 11.72 -0.31
C LEU A 64 1.57 10.44 0.52
N ILE A 65 1.37 9.27 -0.09
CA ILE A 65 1.40 7.98 0.63
C ILE A 65 2.80 7.73 1.24
N ARG A 66 3.88 8.03 0.50
CA ARG A 66 5.26 7.85 0.98
C ARG A 66 5.64 8.78 2.13
N SER A 67 4.89 9.85 2.38
CA SER A 67 5.10 10.69 3.57
C SER A 67 4.66 9.99 4.88
N TYR A 68 3.83 8.93 4.78
CA TYR A 68 3.34 8.15 5.92
C TYR A 68 3.79 6.68 5.91
N SER A 69 4.21 6.16 4.76
CA SER A 69 4.54 4.75 4.54
C SER A 69 5.92 4.56 3.91
N ASN A 70 6.64 3.54 4.38
CA ASN A 70 7.95 3.15 3.85
C ASN A 70 7.86 2.10 2.73
N ASP A 71 6.69 1.52 2.47
CA ASP A 71 6.49 0.44 1.50
C ASP A 71 5.12 0.58 0.84
N VAL A 72 5.10 0.80 -0.47
CA VAL A 72 3.87 0.95 -1.25
C VAL A 72 3.84 -0.11 -2.34
N LYS A 73 2.77 -0.90 -2.36
CA LYS A 73 2.51 -1.92 -3.37
C LYS A 73 1.25 -1.57 -4.13
N ILE A 74 1.33 -1.61 -5.45
CA ILE A 74 0.19 -1.39 -6.34
C ILE A 74 -0.26 -2.75 -6.87
N VAL A 75 -1.53 -3.09 -6.69
CA VAL A 75 -2.20 -4.17 -7.43
C VAL A 75 -2.92 -3.52 -8.59
N ILE A 76 -2.69 -4.06 -9.79
CA ILE A 76 -3.17 -3.47 -11.04
C ILE A 76 -4.69 -3.64 -11.16
N GLY A 77 -5.42 -2.53 -11.32
CA GLY A 77 -6.82 -2.46 -11.76
C GLY A 77 -6.95 -1.86 -13.16
N ASP A 78 -8.15 -1.42 -13.52
CA ASP A 78 -8.50 -0.99 -14.88
C ASP A 78 -7.79 0.31 -15.26
N ASN A 79 -7.76 1.30 -14.37
CA ASN A 79 -7.05 2.55 -14.60
C ASN A 79 -5.53 2.34 -14.66
N GLU A 80 -4.95 1.46 -13.84
CA GLU A 80 -3.52 1.16 -13.92
C GLU A 80 -3.15 0.53 -15.27
N LEU A 81 -3.98 -0.40 -15.78
CA LEU A 81 -3.82 -0.96 -17.12
C LEU A 81 -3.92 0.13 -18.19
N LYS A 82 -4.95 0.97 -18.12
CA LYS A 82 -5.20 2.07 -19.07
C LYS A 82 -4.01 3.04 -19.12
N PHE A 83 -3.40 3.36 -17.99
CA PHE A 83 -2.30 4.32 -17.90
C PHE A 83 -0.90 3.68 -18.00
N GLY A 84 -0.80 2.37 -18.17
CA GLY A 84 0.49 1.67 -18.25
C GLY A 84 1.28 1.65 -16.94
N ILE A 85 0.59 1.74 -15.80
CA ILE A 85 1.18 1.69 -14.47
C ILE A 85 1.59 0.24 -14.16
N LYS A 86 2.84 0.08 -13.72
CA LYS A 86 3.36 -1.23 -13.32
C LYS A 86 2.95 -1.55 -11.89
N GLY A 87 2.59 -2.80 -11.65
CA GLY A 87 2.21 -3.29 -10.33
C GLY A 87 2.18 -4.82 -10.26
N LEU A 88 1.70 -5.31 -9.13
CA LEU A 88 1.43 -6.72 -8.88
C LEU A 88 0.22 -7.15 -9.71
N LYS A 89 0.36 -8.25 -10.44
CA LYS A 89 -0.75 -8.89 -11.16
C LYS A 89 -1.58 -9.72 -10.17
N ILE A 90 -2.90 -9.67 -10.36
CA ILE A 90 -3.87 -10.40 -9.56
C ILE A 90 -3.61 -11.91 -9.69
N TYR A 91 -3.89 -12.67 -8.63
CA TYR A 91 -4.01 -14.12 -8.68
C TYR A 91 -5.15 -14.49 -9.65
N GLU A 92 -4.85 -15.23 -10.73
CA GLU A 92 -5.88 -15.90 -11.52
C GLU A 92 -6.33 -17.16 -10.76
N PRO A 93 -7.55 -17.23 -10.18
CA PRO A 93 -8.04 -18.48 -9.64
C PRO A 93 -8.13 -19.49 -10.78
N TYR A 94 -7.30 -20.53 -10.71
CA TYR A 94 -7.17 -21.68 -11.61
C TYR A 94 -8.23 -21.72 -12.73
N LYS A 95 -7.79 -21.57 -13.99
CA LYS A 95 -8.55 -22.07 -15.14
C LYS A 95 -8.93 -23.52 -14.84
N LYS A 96 -10.24 -23.82 -14.80
CA LYS A 96 -10.75 -25.20 -14.77
C LYS A 96 -10.00 -25.98 -15.84
N ILE A 97 -9.18 -26.93 -15.41
CA ILE A 97 -8.68 -28.02 -16.26
C ILE A 97 -9.83 -29.01 -16.44
#